data_AF-A0A542G2E4-F1
#
_entry.id   AF-A0A542G2E4-F1
#
_cell.length_a   1.000
_cell.length_b   1.000
_cell.length_c   1.000
_cell.angle_alpha   90.00
_cell.angle_beta   90.00
_cell.angle_gamma   90.00
#
_symmetry.space_group_name_H-M   'P 1'
#
loop_
_entity.id
_entity.type
_entity.pdbx_description
1 polymer ?
#
loop_
_entity_poly.entity_id
_entity_poly.type
_entity_poly.pdbx_seq_one_letter_code
_entity_poly.pdbx_strand_id
1 'polypeptide(L)'
;MTDSGAGGANDPFDGNDEIVAGTEHHETPESIAEDVRHDIQLGHVQDDVTHVLEERFEEAGIEARPEEVEDLAEEIERDASS
;
A
#
# COMPACT_ATOMS: atom_id res chain seq x y z
N MET A 1 23.30 -53.29 16.16
CA MET A 1 23.57 -52.31 15.08
C MET A 1 22.62 -51.16 15.32
N THR A 2 23.16 -50.00 15.68
CA THR A 2 22.40 -48.77 15.94
C THR A 2 22.39 -47.94 14.66
N ASP A 3 21.21 -47.65 14.13
CA ASP A 3 20.97 -46.72 13.02
C ASP A 3 19.85 -45.77 13.52
N SER A 4 20.20 -44.54 13.89
CA SER A 4 20.03 -43.30 13.09
C SER A 4 18.54 -42.97 12.91
N GLY A 5 18.00 -41.81 13.28
CA GLY A 5 18.55 -40.56 13.75
C GLY A 5 17.38 -39.55 13.91
N ALA A 6 17.74 -38.30 14.19
CA ALA A 6 16.87 -37.11 14.26
C ALA A 6 15.80 -37.15 15.38
N GLY A 7 15.93 -36.43 16.49
CA GLY A 7 16.52 -35.11 16.64
C GLY A 7 15.53 -34.06 16.16
N GLY A 8 14.99 -33.28 17.09
CA GLY A 8 14.37 -31.98 16.80
C GLY A 8 12.86 -31.91 17.07
N ALA A 9 12.55 -31.44 18.28
CA ALA A 9 11.48 -30.50 18.58
C ALA A 9 10.07 -30.78 17.98
N ASN A 10 9.21 -31.33 18.83
CA ASN A 10 7.83 -30.88 18.89
C ASN A 10 7.87 -29.43 19.38
N ASP A 11 8.08 -28.48 18.46
CA ASP A 11 8.08 -27.06 18.75
C ASP A 11 6.63 -26.56 18.61
N PRO A 12 5.93 -26.21 19.71
CA PRO A 12 4.53 -25.80 19.68
C PRO A 12 4.33 -24.36 19.14
N PHE A 13 5.37 -23.76 18.55
CA PHE A 13 5.29 -22.46 17.88
C PHE A 13 5.00 -22.56 16.37
N ASP A 14 4.72 -23.76 15.83
CA ASP A 14 4.34 -24.00 14.42
C ASP A 14 2.86 -23.72 14.11
N GLY A 15 2.30 -22.63 14.64
CA GLY A 15 0.87 -22.38 14.45
C GLY A 15 0.36 -21.05 14.93
N ASN A 16 1.23 -20.03 15.00
CA ASN A 16 0.78 -18.67 15.27
C ASN A 16 1.58 -17.62 14.51
N ASP A 17 1.83 -17.90 13.24
CA ASP A 17 1.79 -16.84 12.24
C ASP A 17 0.63 -17.24 11.34
N GLU A 18 -0.59 -16.91 11.78
CA GLU A 18 -1.64 -16.56 10.83
C GLU A 18 -0.99 -15.46 9.99
N ILE A 19 -0.38 -15.90 8.90
CA ILE A 19 0.23 -15.10 7.85
C ILE A 19 -0.75 -13.96 7.69
N VAL A 20 -0.35 -12.79 8.21
CA VAL A 20 -1.08 -11.54 8.08
C VAL A 20 -1.39 -11.52 6.61
N ALA A 21 -2.66 -11.78 6.27
CA ALA A 21 -3.06 -12.12 4.93
C ALA A 21 -2.39 -11.07 4.06
N GLY A 22 -1.44 -11.50 3.24
CA GLY A 22 -0.74 -10.62 2.35
C GLY A 22 -1.86 -9.98 1.56
N THR A 23 -2.20 -8.75 1.94
CA THR A 23 -2.99 -7.87 1.11
C THR A 23 -2.14 -7.87 -0.14
N GLU A 24 -2.56 -8.63 -1.14
CA GLU A 24 -2.14 -8.35 -2.49
C GLU A 24 -2.53 -6.89 -2.63
N HIS A 25 -1.56 -6.00 -2.46
CA HIS A 25 -1.70 -4.57 -2.57
C HIS A 25 -2.03 -4.34 -4.03
N HIS A 26 -3.29 -4.61 -4.40
CA HIS A 26 -3.87 -4.06 -5.58
C HIS A 26 -3.85 -2.57 -5.32
N GLU A 27 -2.90 -1.92 -5.96
CA GLU A 27 -2.86 -0.48 -6.05
C GLU A 27 -4.18 -0.06 -6.71
N THR A 28 -5.13 0.37 -5.88
CA THR A 28 -6.38 0.96 -6.33
C THR A 28 -6.27 2.48 -6.26
N PRO A 29 -7.12 3.21 -7.00
CA PRO A 29 -7.13 4.67 -6.94
C PRO A 29 -7.22 5.20 -5.50
N GLU A 30 -8.07 4.58 -4.68
CA GLU A 30 -8.31 4.98 -3.28
C GLU A 30 -7.12 4.65 -2.38
N SER A 31 -6.44 3.52 -2.59
CA SER A 31 -5.24 3.17 -1.81
C SER A 31 -4.10 4.15 -2.09
N ILE A 32 -3.90 4.50 -3.37
CA ILE A 32 -2.90 5.49 -3.79
C ILE A 32 -3.26 6.87 -3.23
N ALA A 33 -4.54 7.25 -3.26
CA ALA A 33 -5.01 8.51 -2.68
C ALA A 33 -4.69 8.61 -1.18
N GLU A 34 -4.91 7.53 -0.44
CA GLU A 34 -4.59 7.46 0.98
C GLU A 34 -3.08 7.62 1.24
N ASP A 35 -2.24 7.00 0.40
CA ASP A 35 -0.77 7.13 0.49
C ASP A 35 -0.33 8.56 0.19
N VAL A 36 -0.84 9.17 -0.89
CA VAL A 36 -0.51 10.55 -1.28
C VAL A 36 -0.98 11.54 -0.21
N ARG A 37 -2.16 11.34 0.38
CA ARG A 37 -2.65 12.14 1.52
C ARG A 37 -1.66 12.09 2.69
N HIS A 38 -1.19 10.90 3.05
CA HIS A 38 -0.22 10.74 4.12
C HIS A 38 1.11 11.41 3.78
N ASP A 39 1.58 11.30 2.55
CA ASP A 39 2.79 11.98 2.07
C ASP A 39 2.66 13.52 2.15
N ILE A 40 1.49 14.09 1.83
CA ILE A 40 1.24 15.54 2.01
C ILE A 40 1.32 15.93 3.48
N GLN A 41 0.68 15.16 4.38
CA GLN A 41 0.69 15.43 5.82
C GLN A 41 2.10 15.36 6.42
N LEU A 42 2.97 14.52 5.87
CA LEU A 42 4.39 14.44 6.24
C LEU A 42 5.26 15.52 5.57
N GLY A 43 4.71 16.29 4.63
CA GLY A 43 5.43 17.30 3.85
C GLY A 43 6.35 16.70 2.78
N HIS A 44 6.04 15.50 2.29
CA HIS A 44 6.80 14.78 1.26
C HIS A 44 6.34 15.10 -0.17
N VAL A 45 5.14 15.66 -0.35
CA VAL A 45 4.65 16.13 -1.65
C VAL A 45 5.08 17.58 -1.85
N GLN A 46 5.88 17.82 -2.89
CA GLN A 46 6.32 19.16 -3.30
C GLN A 46 5.75 19.62 -4.64
N ASP A 47 5.21 18.68 -5.42
CA ASP A 47 4.55 18.96 -6.69
C ASP A 47 3.02 19.03 -6.49
N ASP A 48 2.30 19.38 -7.55
CA ASP A 48 0.84 19.40 -7.54
C ASP A 48 0.29 17.97 -7.31
N VAL A 49 -0.72 17.83 -6.45
CA VAL A 49 -1.28 16.53 -6.05
C VAL A 49 -1.80 15.75 -7.25
N THR A 50 -2.42 16.45 -8.22
CA THR A 50 -2.86 15.87 -9.50
C THR A 50 -1.72 15.19 -10.23
N HIS A 51 -0.55 15.84 -10.33
CA HIS A 51 0.60 15.29 -11.05
C HIS A 51 1.13 14.02 -10.37
N VAL A 52 1.19 14.03 -9.04
CA VAL A 52 1.63 12.87 -8.25
C VAL A 52 0.68 11.69 -8.42
N LEU A 53 -0.64 11.93 -8.45
CA LEU A 53 -1.63 10.87 -8.67
C LEU A 53 -1.54 10.30 -10.08
N GLU A 54 -1.38 11.15 -11.11
CA GLU A 54 -1.19 10.69 -12.50
C GLU A 54 0.02 9.75 -12.58
N GLU A 55 1.16 10.13 -12.02
CA GLU A 55 2.37 9.31 -12.02
C GLU A 55 2.14 7.96 -11.31
N ARG A 56 1.51 7.98 -10.13
CA ARG A 56 1.21 6.75 -9.38
C ARG A 56 0.20 5.85 -10.08
N PHE A 57 -0.80 6.42 -10.75
CA PHE A 57 -1.76 5.65 -11.54
C PHE A 57 -1.10 5.01 -12.76
N GLU A 58 -0.24 5.74 -13.46
CA GLU A 58 0.55 5.19 -14.56
C GLU A 58 1.48 4.06 -14.09
N GLU A 59 2.15 4.23 -12.95
CA GLU A 59 3.02 3.21 -12.33
C GLU A 59 2.24 1.95 -11.92
N ALA A 60 1.05 2.12 -11.35
CA ALA A 60 0.15 1.04 -10.95
C ALA A 60 -0.62 0.42 -12.13
N GLY A 61 -0.51 0.99 -13.34
CA GLY A 61 -1.27 0.55 -14.52
C GLY A 61 -2.77 0.81 -14.43
N ILE A 62 -3.16 1.83 -13.67
CA ILE A 62 -4.55 2.28 -13.49
C ILE A 62 -4.87 3.32 -14.56
N GLU A 63 -5.89 3.05 -15.38
CA GLU A 63 -6.43 4.02 -16.31
C GLU A 63 -7.48 4.89 -15.59
N ALA A 64 -7.09 6.10 -15.20
CA ALA A 64 -8.00 7.12 -14.68
C ALA A 64 -8.16 8.24 -15.71
N ARG A 65 -9.37 8.81 -15.79
CA ARG A 65 -9.56 10.03 -16.59
C ARG A 65 -8.99 11.24 -15.87
N PRO A 66 -8.50 12.27 -16.58
CA PRO A 66 -8.02 13.49 -15.95
C PRO A 66 -9.02 14.12 -14.98
N GLU A 67 -10.32 14.11 -15.32
CA GLU A 67 -11.36 14.66 -14.44
C GLU A 67 -11.50 13.88 -13.12
N GLU A 68 -11.29 12.57 -13.15
CA GLU A 68 -11.33 11.72 -11.95
C GLU A 68 -10.09 11.94 -11.07
N VAL A 69 -8.94 12.20 -11.69
CA VAL A 69 -7.70 12.54 -10.97
C VAL A 69 -7.82 13.91 -10.31
N GLU A 70 -8.38 14.89 -11.01
CA GLU A 70 -8.65 16.24 -10.47
C GLU A 70 -9.59 16.17 -9.26
N ASP A 71 -10.72 15.47 -9.38
CA ASP A 71 -11.69 15.31 -8.29
C ASP A 71 -11.04 14.66 -7.05
N LEU A 72 -10.18 13.65 -7.27
CA LEU A 72 -9.49 12.94 -6.20
C LEU A 72 -8.39 13.80 -5.54
N ALA A 73 -7.67 14.58 -6.33
CA ALA A 73 -6.68 15.53 -5.82
C ALA A 73 -7.34 16.57 -4.90
N GLU A 74 -8.48 17.14 -5.30
CA GLU A 74 -9.24 18.09 -4.48
C GLU A 74 -9.70 17.46 -3.14
N GLU A 75 -10.13 16.19 -3.16
CA GLU A 75 -10.51 15.46 -1.95
C GLU A 75 -9.33 15.28 -1.00
N ILE A 76 -8.19 14.81 -1.53
CA ILE A 76 -6.97 14.58 -0.76
C ILE A 76 -6.45 15.86 -0.13
N GLU A 77 -6.37 16.97 -0.88
CA GLU A 77 -5.86 18.24 -0.37
C GLU A 77 -6.73 18.78 0.77
N ARG A 78 -8.06 18.63 0.64
CA ARG A 78 -9.02 19.02 1.66
C ARG A 78 -8.85 18.20 2.92
N ASP A 79 -8.69 16.89 2.77
CA ASP A 79 -8.54 15.96 3.89
C ASP A 79 -7.17 16.08 4.58
N ALA A 80 -6.11 16.32 3.82
CA ALA A 80 -4.77 16.57 4.35
C ALA A 80 -4.68 17.88 5.16
N SER A 81 -5.53 18.85 4.85
CA SER A 81 -5.58 20.16 5.51
C SER A 81 -6.43 20.20 6.80
N SER A 82 -7.13 19.11 7.14
CA SER A 82 -7.98 19.02 8.34
C SER A 82 -7.23 18.60 9.60
#